data_AF-A0A6A4VNL6-F1
#
_entry.id   AF-A0A6A4VNL6-F1
#
_cell.length_a   1.000
_cell.length_b   1.000
_cell.length_c   1.000
_cell.angle_alpha   90.00
_cell.angle_beta   90.00
_cell.angle_gamma   90.00
#
_symmetry.space_group_name_H-M   'P 1'
#
loop_
_entity.id
_entity.type
_entity.pdbx_description
1 polymer ?
#
loop_
_entity_poly.entity_id
_entity_poly.type
_entity_poly.pdbx_seq_one_letter_code
_entity_poly.pdbx_strand_id
1 'polypeptide(L)'
;MLVCADLEGRVPDSAEALLRLPGVGRYTAGAVASIAFGQRTPVVDGNVVRVLARVRAVGAASDSKPVTDWLWKTAGQLVDPDRPGDFNQALMELGATVCTPREPACRTCPVRPQCAAYRLTGQRNGPVKLASAPVADIEECASPCPLCLPADLWEPERGVLNFPRKPRKAAPRAEQVATCVLHRDRRRFLLCQRPESGRWRCLLHTAYFRNKTLFYCTFG
;
A
#
# COMPACT_ATOMS: atom_id res chain seq x y z
N MET A 1 12.60 -11.53 20.56
CA MET A 1 12.70 -12.43 19.40
C MET A 1 13.56 -11.79 18.33
N LEU A 2 14.85 -12.08 18.36
CA LEU A 2 15.87 -11.70 17.38
C LEU A 2 16.40 -12.98 16.72
N VAL A 3 16.51 -13.00 15.39
CA VAL A 3 16.86 -14.22 14.64
C VAL A 3 18.20 -14.83 15.09
N CYS A 4 19.24 -14.01 15.29
CA CYS A 4 20.55 -14.53 15.71
C CYS A 4 20.57 -15.04 17.15
N ALA A 5 19.88 -14.34 18.07
CA ALA A 5 19.92 -14.67 19.49
C ALA A 5 18.96 -15.81 19.87
N ASP A 6 17.77 -15.81 19.26
CA ASP A 6 16.66 -16.66 19.69
C ASP A 6 16.34 -17.79 18.69
N LEU A 7 16.85 -17.72 17.45
CA LEU A 7 16.60 -18.70 16.38
C LEU A 7 17.89 -19.23 15.74
N GLU A 8 19.03 -19.11 16.43
CA GLU A 8 20.35 -19.61 15.97
C GLU A 8 20.74 -19.12 14.56
N GLY A 9 20.31 -17.92 14.19
CA GLY A 9 20.57 -17.36 12.86
C GLY A 9 19.69 -17.92 11.74
N ARG A 10 18.73 -18.80 12.03
CA ARG A 10 17.79 -19.35 11.05
C ARG A 10 16.55 -18.47 10.93
N VAL A 11 16.37 -17.90 9.74
CA VAL A 11 15.16 -17.15 9.41
C VAL A 11 13.98 -18.14 9.28
N PRO A 12 12.83 -17.89 9.93
CA PRO A 12 11.66 -18.74 9.76
C PRO A 12 11.20 -18.79 8.30
N ASP A 13 10.82 -19.98 7.85
CA ASP A 13 10.45 -20.26 6.45
C ASP A 13 8.96 -20.02 6.13
N SER A 14 8.13 -19.81 7.15
CA SER A 14 6.69 -19.58 7.00
C SER A 14 6.28 -18.15 7.31
N ALA A 15 5.31 -17.63 6.55
CA ALA A 15 4.72 -16.32 6.76
C ALA A 15 4.12 -16.16 8.17
N GLU A 16 3.55 -17.23 8.73
CA GLU A 16 3.01 -17.21 10.09
C GLU A 16 4.11 -17.02 11.14
N ALA A 17 5.23 -17.74 11.01
CA ALA A 17 6.35 -17.59 11.94
C ALA A 17 7.05 -16.24 11.77
N LEU A 18 7.22 -15.78 10.52
CA LEU A 18 7.79 -14.47 10.21
C LEU A 18 6.96 -13.33 10.81
N LEU A 19 5.63 -13.42 10.79
CA LEU A 19 4.71 -12.42 11.39
C LEU A 19 4.91 -12.24 12.90
N ARG A 20 5.52 -13.21 13.60
CA ARG A 20 5.80 -13.12 15.04
C ARG A 20 7.07 -12.30 15.34
N LEU A 21 7.87 -12.00 14.31
CA LEU A 21 9.08 -11.20 14.47
C LEU A 21 8.75 -9.71 14.60
N PRO A 22 9.43 -8.98 15.51
CA PRO A 22 9.17 -7.56 15.72
C PRO A 22 9.50 -6.77 14.44
N GLY A 23 8.55 -5.94 14.01
CA GLY A 23 8.68 -5.11 12.81
C GLY A 23 8.36 -5.82 11.48
N VAL A 24 8.02 -7.11 11.49
CA VAL A 24 7.63 -7.85 10.29
C VAL A 24 6.11 -7.80 10.13
N GLY A 25 5.65 -7.02 9.14
CA GLY A 25 4.24 -6.96 8.77
C GLY A 25 3.85 -8.03 7.74
N ARG A 26 2.55 -8.14 7.45
CA ARG A 26 1.97 -9.11 6.50
C ARG A 26 2.61 -9.09 5.12
N TYR A 27 2.96 -7.90 4.62
CA TYR A 27 3.70 -7.75 3.36
C TYR A 27 5.06 -8.44 3.43
N THR A 28 5.89 -8.08 4.41
CA THR A 28 7.25 -8.60 4.54
C THR A 28 7.26 -10.10 4.79
N ALA A 29 6.37 -10.59 5.66
CA ALA A 29 6.22 -12.01 5.91
C ALA A 29 5.84 -12.78 4.65
N GLY A 30 4.85 -12.29 3.89
CA GLY A 30 4.45 -12.89 2.62
C GLY A 30 5.57 -12.85 1.56
N ALA A 31 6.29 -11.74 1.47
CA ALA A 31 7.36 -11.56 0.50
C ALA A 31 8.52 -12.50 0.77
N VAL A 32 9.03 -12.55 2.00
CA VAL A 32 10.13 -13.46 2.36
C VAL A 32 9.70 -14.91 2.21
N ALA A 33 8.53 -15.30 2.75
CA ALA A 33 8.06 -16.68 2.67
C ALA A 33 7.84 -17.17 1.23
N SER A 34 7.26 -16.34 0.35
CA SER A 34 7.04 -16.74 -1.04
C SER A 34 8.31 -16.71 -1.90
N ILE A 35 9.16 -15.70 -1.76
CA ILE A 35 10.34 -15.50 -2.61
C ILE A 35 11.50 -16.39 -2.18
N ALA A 36 11.81 -16.44 -0.88
CA ALA A 36 12.96 -17.18 -0.38
C ALA A 36 12.65 -18.65 -0.10
N PHE A 37 11.40 -18.96 0.30
CA PHE A 37 11.03 -20.29 0.79
C PHE A 37 9.93 -20.97 -0.03
N GLY A 38 9.46 -20.34 -1.12
CA GLY A 38 8.47 -20.96 -2.03
C GLY A 38 7.09 -21.18 -1.39
N GLN A 39 6.79 -20.56 -0.25
CA GLN A 39 5.48 -20.70 0.37
C GLN A 39 4.42 -20.00 -0.47
N ARG A 40 3.31 -20.69 -0.77
CA ARG A 40 2.15 -20.10 -1.45
C ARG A 40 1.42 -19.11 -0.55
N THR A 41 1.90 -17.87 -0.53
CA THR A 41 1.34 -16.78 0.27
C THR A 41 1.28 -15.48 -0.56
N PRO A 42 0.21 -14.69 -0.44
CA PRO A 42 0.10 -13.45 -1.20
C PRO A 42 1.00 -12.34 -0.67
N VAL A 43 1.33 -11.42 -1.57
CA VAL A 43 1.96 -10.15 -1.25
C VAL A 43 1.08 -9.03 -1.78
N VAL A 44 0.76 -8.05 -0.94
CA VAL A 44 -0.02 -6.88 -1.32
C VAL A 44 0.71 -5.61 -0.87
N ASP A 45 1.27 -4.88 -1.83
CA ASP A 45 1.84 -3.54 -1.64
C ASP A 45 1.03 -2.49 -2.42
N GLY A 46 1.49 -1.23 -2.42
CA GLY A 46 0.82 -0.16 -3.16
C GLY A 46 0.76 -0.39 -4.69
N ASN A 47 1.66 -1.19 -5.25
CA ASN A 47 1.67 -1.57 -6.66
C ASN A 47 0.59 -2.61 -6.96
N VAL A 48 0.59 -3.70 -6.19
CA VAL A 48 -0.39 -4.78 -6.26
C VAL A 48 -1.81 -4.27 -6.02
N VAL A 49 -2.01 -3.42 -5.00
CA VAL A 49 -3.30 -2.74 -4.73
C VAL A 49 -3.86 -2.12 -6.01
N ARG A 50 -3.03 -1.34 -6.70
CA ARG A 50 -3.41 -0.61 -7.92
C ARG A 50 -3.68 -1.55 -9.08
N VAL A 51 -2.82 -2.55 -9.29
CA VAL A 51 -3.01 -3.54 -10.36
C VAL A 51 -4.30 -4.31 -10.15
N LEU A 52 -4.52 -4.91 -8.99
CA LEU A 52 -5.70 -5.72 -8.71
C LEU A 52 -6.99 -4.89 -8.76
N ALA A 53 -6.96 -3.68 -8.20
CA ALA A 53 -8.11 -2.79 -8.26
C ALA A 53 -8.48 -2.40 -9.70
N ARG A 54 -7.50 -2.13 -10.57
CA ARG A 54 -7.77 -1.85 -12.00
C ARG A 54 -8.24 -3.09 -12.75
N VAL A 55 -7.58 -4.24 -12.54
CA VAL A 55 -7.95 -5.50 -13.20
C VAL A 55 -9.39 -5.90 -12.88
N ARG A 56 -9.88 -5.61 -11.67
CA ARG A 56 -11.23 -5.96 -11.22
C ARG A 56 -12.20 -4.77 -11.11
N ALA A 57 -11.79 -3.58 -11.53
CA ALA A 57 -12.58 -2.34 -11.44
C ALA A 57 -13.10 -2.03 -10.02
N VAL A 58 -12.26 -2.22 -8.99
CA VAL A 58 -12.55 -1.84 -7.60
C VAL A 58 -12.28 -0.36 -7.42
N GLY A 59 -13.34 0.41 -7.19
CA GLY A 59 -13.32 1.87 -7.18
C GLY A 59 -13.48 2.52 -5.82
N ALA A 60 -13.81 1.74 -4.80
CA ALA A 60 -13.81 2.19 -3.41
C ALA A 60 -12.40 2.60 -2.94
N ALA A 61 -12.34 3.31 -1.82
CA ALA A 61 -11.08 3.78 -1.25
C ALA A 61 -10.17 2.60 -0.88
N SER A 62 -8.92 2.65 -1.35
CA SER A 62 -7.97 1.52 -1.23
C SER A 62 -7.58 1.17 0.20
N ASP A 63 -7.74 2.09 1.15
CA ASP A 63 -7.46 1.93 2.58
C ASP A 63 -8.69 1.50 3.39
N SER A 64 -9.86 1.35 2.76
CA SER A 64 -11.04 0.83 3.43
C SER A 64 -10.84 -0.66 3.78
N LYS A 65 -11.40 -1.07 4.93
CA LYS A 65 -11.34 -2.48 5.37
C LYS A 65 -11.91 -3.46 4.33
N PRO A 66 -13.08 -3.22 3.70
CA PRO A 66 -13.62 -4.12 2.68
C PRO A 66 -12.68 -4.32 1.48
N VAL A 67 -12.06 -3.23 1.00
CA VAL A 67 -11.11 -3.30 -0.13
C VAL A 67 -9.83 -4.01 0.29
N THR A 68 -9.31 -3.72 1.49
CA THR A 68 -8.10 -4.38 2.02
C THR A 68 -8.32 -5.89 2.15
N ASP A 69 -9.42 -6.33 2.74
CA ASP A 69 -9.74 -7.74 2.91
C ASP A 69 -9.93 -8.44 1.55
N TRP A 70 -10.64 -7.77 0.62
CA TRP A 70 -10.82 -8.25 -0.75
C TRP A 70 -9.50 -8.39 -1.50
N LEU A 71 -8.59 -7.42 -1.38
CA LEU A 71 -7.28 -7.45 -2.03
C LEU A 71 -6.45 -8.63 -1.57
N TRP A 72 -6.38 -8.84 -0.26
CA TRP A 72 -5.62 -9.95 0.31
C TRP A 72 -6.21 -11.32 -0.03
N LYS A 73 -7.54 -11.44 -0.01
CA LYS A 73 -8.23 -12.67 -0.44
C LYS A 73 -7.98 -12.95 -1.91
N THR A 74 -8.14 -11.95 -2.77
CA THR A 74 -7.97 -12.08 -4.23
C THR A 74 -6.53 -12.39 -4.59
N ALA A 75 -5.55 -11.71 -3.96
CA ALA A 75 -4.14 -12.02 -4.14
C ALA A 75 -3.85 -13.47 -3.76
N GLY A 76 -4.37 -13.95 -2.61
CA GLY A 76 -4.17 -15.33 -2.18
C GLY A 76 -4.73 -16.37 -3.16
N GLN A 77 -5.84 -16.06 -3.83
CA GLN A 77 -6.41 -16.91 -4.87
C GLN A 77 -5.60 -16.92 -6.17
N LEU A 78 -4.91 -15.83 -6.48
CA LEU A 78 -4.15 -15.67 -7.73
C LEU A 78 -2.71 -16.17 -7.65
N VAL A 79 -2.12 -16.25 -6.45
CA VAL A 79 -0.75 -16.70 -6.28
C VAL A 79 -0.58 -18.08 -6.89
N ASP A 80 0.35 -18.15 -7.84
CA ASP A 80 0.75 -19.37 -8.51
C ASP A 80 1.26 -20.39 -7.47
N PRO A 81 0.72 -21.63 -7.46
CA PRO A 81 1.09 -22.62 -6.47
C PRO A 81 2.53 -23.15 -6.66
N ASP A 82 3.06 -23.11 -7.88
CA ASP A 82 4.35 -23.69 -8.22
C ASP A 82 5.48 -22.65 -8.16
N ARG A 83 5.16 -21.38 -8.46
CA ARG A 83 6.10 -20.25 -8.50
C ARG A 83 5.56 -19.02 -7.77
N PRO A 84 5.24 -19.13 -6.45
CA PRO A 84 4.61 -18.03 -5.71
C PRO A 84 5.49 -16.79 -5.60
N GLY A 85 6.80 -16.95 -5.42
CA GLY A 85 7.76 -15.85 -5.38
C GLY A 85 7.80 -15.05 -6.68
N ASP A 86 8.01 -15.74 -7.80
CA ASP A 86 8.02 -15.12 -9.14
C ASP A 86 6.69 -14.45 -9.46
N PHE A 87 5.56 -15.07 -9.11
CA PHE A 87 4.24 -14.48 -9.30
C PHE A 87 4.10 -13.15 -8.53
N ASN A 88 4.45 -13.15 -7.24
CA ASN A 88 4.38 -11.95 -6.42
C ASN A 88 5.32 -10.86 -6.96
N GLN A 89 6.54 -11.21 -7.37
CA GLN A 89 7.49 -10.27 -7.97
C GLN A 89 6.98 -9.72 -9.31
N ALA A 90 6.46 -10.58 -10.19
CA ALA A 90 5.88 -10.15 -11.46
C ALA A 90 4.69 -9.20 -11.27
N LEU A 91 3.86 -9.42 -10.25
CA LEU A 91 2.72 -8.56 -9.95
C LEU A 91 3.16 -7.20 -9.40
N MET A 92 4.17 -7.16 -8.52
CA MET A 92 4.79 -5.92 -8.04
C MET A 92 5.44 -5.15 -9.20
N GLU A 93 6.22 -5.84 -10.03
CA GLU A 93 6.93 -5.29 -11.19
C GLU A 93 5.96 -4.71 -12.22
N LEU A 94 4.88 -5.44 -12.53
CA LEU A 94 3.81 -4.95 -13.40
C LEU A 94 3.22 -3.63 -12.89
N GLY A 95 3.02 -3.50 -11.59
CA GLY A 95 2.56 -2.25 -10.99
C GLY A 95 3.61 -1.15 -11.09
N ALA A 96 4.89 -1.47 -10.86
CA ALA A 96 5.98 -0.51 -10.87
C ALA A 96 6.25 0.07 -12.27
N THR A 97 6.28 -0.76 -13.32
CA THR A 97 6.78 -0.38 -14.65
C THR A 97 5.70 -0.15 -15.70
N VAL A 98 4.57 -0.85 -15.61
CA VAL A 98 3.51 -0.79 -16.65
C VAL A 98 2.27 -0.11 -16.12
N CYS A 99 1.68 -0.65 -15.05
CA CYS A 99 0.43 -0.18 -14.48
C CYS A 99 0.71 0.96 -13.49
N THR A 100 1.38 2.02 -13.94
CA THR A 100 1.88 3.09 -13.08
C THR A 100 0.76 4.00 -12.49
N PRO A 101 1.05 4.81 -11.45
CA PRO A 101 0.03 5.64 -10.80
C PRO A 101 -0.57 6.75 -11.67
N ARG A 102 0.18 7.29 -12.64
CA ARG A 102 -0.24 8.47 -13.42
C ARG A 102 -0.50 8.14 -14.88
N GLU A 103 0.43 7.44 -15.52
CA GLU A 103 0.38 7.15 -16.95
C GLU A 103 0.65 5.66 -17.20
N PRO A 104 -0.37 4.80 -17.01
CA PRO A 104 -0.18 3.37 -17.20
C PRO A 104 -0.06 3.02 -18.68
N ALA A 105 0.92 2.18 -19.03
CA ALA A 105 1.16 1.70 -20.39
C ALA A 105 0.17 0.59 -20.78
N CYS A 106 -1.13 0.86 -20.76
CA CYS A 106 -2.18 -0.12 -21.00
C CYS A 106 -2.06 -0.82 -22.37
N ARG A 107 -1.50 -0.13 -23.38
CA ARG A 107 -1.30 -0.68 -24.74
C ARG A 107 -0.27 -1.81 -24.80
N THR A 108 0.70 -1.84 -23.89
CA THR A 108 1.73 -2.90 -23.79
C THR A 108 1.52 -3.80 -22.58
N CYS A 109 0.46 -3.57 -21.80
CA CYS A 109 0.18 -4.33 -20.60
C CYS A 109 -0.19 -5.80 -20.93
N PRO A 110 0.55 -6.78 -20.38
CA PRO A 110 0.34 -8.19 -20.69
C PRO A 110 -1.01 -8.73 -20.20
N VAL A 111 -1.57 -8.10 -19.16
CA VAL A 111 -2.87 -8.48 -18.59
C VAL A 111 -4.02 -7.56 -19.04
N ARG A 112 -3.81 -6.76 -20.10
CA ARG A 112 -4.86 -5.89 -20.66
C ARG A 112 -6.16 -6.65 -20.96
N PRO A 113 -6.15 -7.84 -21.61
CA PRO A 113 -7.39 -8.54 -21.97
C PRO A 113 -8.28 -8.85 -20.76
N GLN A 114 -7.68 -9.09 -19.58
CA GLN A 114 -8.42 -9.36 -18.34
C GLN A 114 -8.77 -8.08 -17.54
N CYS A 115 -8.33 -6.90 -17.97
CA CYS A 115 -8.47 -5.67 -17.18
C CYS A 115 -9.86 -5.05 -17.31
N ALA A 116 -10.68 -5.21 -16.27
CA ALA A 116 -12.04 -4.66 -16.23
C ALA A 116 -12.07 -3.13 -16.33
N ALA A 117 -11.18 -2.42 -15.63
CA ALA A 117 -11.11 -0.96 -15.73
C ALA A 117 -10.84 -0.52 -17.17
N TYR A 118 -9.91 -1.17 -17.87
CA TYR A 118 -9.61 -0.83 -19.27
C TYR A 118 -10.82 -1.04 -20.18
N ARG A 119 -11.51 -2.18 -20.06
CA ARG A 119 -12.75 -2.45 -20.84
C ARG A 119 -13.84 -1.42 -20.57
N LEU A 120 -14.08 -1.06 -19.31
CA LEU A 120 -15.08 -0.06 -18.93
C LEU A 120 -14.77 1.32 -19.52
N THR A 121 -13.50 1.71 -19.59
CA THR A 121 -13.09 2.99 -20.16
C THR A 121 -13.27 3.06 -21.66
N GLY A 122 -13.08 1.94 -22.37
CA GLY A 122 -13.37 1.86 -23.80
C GLY A 122 -14.87 1.95 -24.11
N GLN A 123 -15.72 1.44 -23.22
CA GLN A 123 -17.19 1.48 -23.38
C GLN A 123 -17.80 2.85 -23.03
N ARG A 124 -17.27 3.54 -22.02
CA ARG A 124 -17.80 4.84 -21.54
C ARG A 124 -17.32 6.08 -22.33
N ASN A 125 -16.39 5.91 -23.28
CA ASN A 125 -15.93 6.99 -24.18
C ASN A 125 -16.70 7.06 -25.51
N GLY A 126 -17.68 6.16 -25.74
CA GLY A 126 -18.69 6.33 -26.80
C GLY A 126 -19.94 7.04 -26.26
N PRO A 127 -20.87 7.53 -27.12
CA PRO A 127 -22.13 8.07 -26.64
C PRO A 127 -22.81 7.02 -25.76
N VAL A 128 -23.15 7.41 -24.53
CA VAL A 128 -23.78 6.52 -23.55
C VAL A 128 -25.15 6.12 -24.08
N LYS A 129 -25.22 5.04 -24.86
CA LYS A 129 -26.46 4.27 -24.99
C LYS A 129 -26.53 3.42 -23.73
N LEU A 130 -27.20 3.96 -22.71
CA LEU A 130 -27.80 3.15 -21.67
C LEU A 130 -28.80 2.23 -22.37
N ALA A 131 -28.32 1.06 -22.80
CA ALA A 131 -29.20 0.02 -23.29
C ALA A 131 -30.04 -0.44 -22.10
N SER A 132 -31.28 0.02 -22.05
CA SER A 132 -32.34 -0.48 -21.18
C SER A 132 -32.69 -1.90 -21.63
N ALA A 133 -31.88 -2.88 -21.22
CA ALA A 133 -32.43 -4.22 -21.07
C ALA A 133 -33.42 -4.16 -19.88
N PRO A 134 -34.59 -4.81 -19.97
CA PRO A 134 -35.51 -4.86 -18.84
C PRO A 134 -34.85 -5.71 -17.75
N VAL A 135 -34.23 -5.03 -16.79
CA VAL A 135 -33.78 -5.63 -15.54
C VAL A 135 -35.03 -5.70 -14.66
N ALA A 136 -35.29 -6.88 -14.09
CA ALA A 136 -36.34 -7.09 -13.10
C ALA A 136 -36.30 -6.00 -12.01
N ASP A 137 -37.48 -5.65 -11.47
CA ASP A 137 -37.68 -4.57 -10.50
C ASP A 137 -36.53 -4.46 -9.48
N ILE A 138 -35.82 -3.34 -9.58
CA ILE A 138 -34.55 -3.03 -8.88
C ILE A 138 -34.75 -2.69 -7.39
N GLU A 139 -36.00 -2.64 -6.90
CA GLU A 139 -36.31 -2.17 -5.55
C GLU A 139 -35.72 -3.02 -4.41
N GLU A 140 -35.12 -4.17 -4.71
CA GLU A 140 -34.45 -5.04 -3.73
C GLU A 140 -33.01 -5.43 -4.07
N CYS A 141 -32.32 -4.69 -4.95
CA CYS A 141 -30.86 -4.78 -5.06
C CYS A 141 -30.19 -4.05 -3.89
N ALA A 142 -30.22 -4.74 -2.74
CA ALA A 142 -29.50 -4.55 -1.50
C ALA A 142 -28.24 -3.67 -1.62
N SER A 143 -28.17 -2.64 -0.78
CA SER A 143 -27.02 -1.84 -0.32
C SER A 143 -25.88 -1.57 -1.32
N PRO A 144 -25.45 -0.31 -1.51
CA PRO A 144 -24.36 0.03 -2.44
C PRO A 144 -23.12 -0.84 -2.18
N CYS A 145 -22.68 -1.57 -3.21
CA CYS A 145 -21.55 -2.50 -3.10
C CYS A 145 -20.31 -1.77 -2.54
N PRO A 146 -19.68 -2.27 -1.46
CA PRO A 146 -18.59 -1.57 -0.77
C PRO A 146 -17.27 -1.53 -1.57
N LEU A 147 -17.22 -2.17 -2.75
CA LEU A 147 -16.05 -2.22 -3.63
C LEU A 147 -16.23 -1.39 -4.89
N CYS A 148 -17.48 -1.17 -5.32
CA CYS A 148 -17.79 -0.53 -6.59
C CYS A 148 -17.51 0.98 -6.53
N LEU A 149 -17.24 1.56 -7.70
CA LEU A 149 -17.27 3.01 -7.86
C LEU A 149 -18.72 3.45 -8.05
N PRO A 150 -19.27 4.34 -7.20
CA PRO A 150 -20.55 4.97 -7.45
C PRO A 150 -20.55 5.72 -8.79
N ALA A 151 -21.69 5.71 -9.51
CA ALA A 151 -21.77 6.24 -10.87
C ALA A 151 -21.55 7.76 -10.94
N ASP A 152 -22.00 8.49 -9.92
CA ASP A 152 -21.83 9.94 -9.71
C ASP A 152 -20.36 10.33 -9.50
N LEU A 153 -19.52 9.38 -9.09
CA LEU A 153 -18.11 9.58 -8.79
C LEU A 153 -17.18 9.22 -9.97
N TRP A 154 -17.74 8.91 -11.14
CA TRP A 154 -16.97 8.61 -12.35
C TRP A 154 -16.46 9.86 -13.05
N GLU A 155 -15.15 9.93 -13.31
CA GLU A 155 -14.53 11.00 -14.09
C GLU A 155 -14.05 10.44 -15.45
N PRO A 156 -14.69 10.77 -16.59
CA PRO A 156 -14.35 10.20 -17.90
C PRO A 156 -12.88 10.37 -18.28
N GLU A 157 -12.31 11.55 -18.02
CA GLU A 157 -10.93 11.90 -18.35
C GLU A 157 -9.89 11.04 -17.62
N ARG A 158 -10.25 10.51 -16.44
CA ARG A 158 -9.34 9.67 -15.65
C ARG A 158 -9.20 8.27 -16.22
N GLY A 159 -10.13 7.80 -17.04
CA GLY A 159 -10.08 6.44 -17.57
C GLY A 159 -9.85 5.39 -16.46
N VAL A 160 -8.77 4.62 -16.58
CA VAL A 160 -8.43 3.56 -15.61
C VAL A 160 -7.98 4.10 -14.25
N LEU A 161 -7.63 5.40 -14.17
CA LEU A 161 -7.23 6.08 -12.94
C LEU A 161 -8.40 6.34 -11.98
N ASN A 162 -9.64 6.05 -12.40
CA ASN A 162 -10.79 5.96 -11.50
C ASN A 162 -10.66 4.79 -10.49
N PHE A 163 -9.73 3.85 -10.73
CA PHE A 163 -9.54 2.65 -9.91
C PHE A 163 -8.07 2.51 -9.43
N PRO A 164 -7.82 2.30 -8.12
CA PRO A 164 -8.74 2.55 -7.00
C PRO A 164 -8.85 4.06 -6.72
N ARG A 165 -9.92 4.48 -6.02
CA ARG A 165 -9.96 5.86 -5.52
C ARG A 165 -8.89 6.06 -4.45
N LYS A 166 -8.16 7.15 -4.61
CA LYS A 166 -7.17 7.57 -3.63
C LYS A 166 -7.90 8.09 -2.39
N PRO A 167 -7.54 7.61 -1.19
CA PRO A 167 -8.12 8.16 0.03
C PRO A 167 -7.78 9.65 0.18
N ARG A 168 -8.74 10.40 0.73
CA ARG A 168 -8.55 11.83 1.03
C ARG A 168 -7.57 11.93 2.21
N LYS A 169 -6.38 12.48 1.97
CA LYS A 169 -5.42 12.75 3.05
C LYS A 169 -5.82 14.01 3.79
N ALA A 170 -5.88 13.94 5.12
CA ALA A 170 -5.99 15.12 5.97
C ALA A 170 -4.76 16.02 5.79
N ALA A 171 -4.95 17.33 5.94
CA ALA A 171 -3.84 18.27 5.88
C ALA A 171 -2.82 17.95 6.99
N PRO A 172 -1.50 17.97 6.70
CA PRO A 172 -0.50 17.76 7.72
C PRO A 172 -0.59 18.85 8.79
N ARG A 173 -0.43 18.47 10.06
CA ARG A 173 -0.38 19.41 11.18
C ARG A 173 0.85 20.30 11.05
N ALA A 174 0.63 21.61 11.02
CA ALA A 174 1.71 22.60 11.10
C ALA A 174 2.29 22.62 12.53
N GLU A 175 3.62 22.63 12.62
CA GLU A 175 4.34 22.66 13.88
C GLU A 175 5.56 23.56 13.76
N GLN A 176 5.75 24.46 14.73
CA GLN A 176 6.94 25.30 14.82
C GLN A 176 7.94 24.67 15.80
N VAL A 177 9.19 24.52 15.34
CA VAL A 177 10.29 23.92 16.09
C VAL A 177 11.48 24.86 16.02
N ALA A 178 12.01 25.29 17.15
CA ALA A 178 13.24 26.10 17.20
C ALA A 178 14.43 25.18 17.47
N THR A 179 15.44 25.19 16.61
CA THR A 179 16.62 24.32 16.73
C THR A 179 17.84 25.16 17.15
N CYS A 180 18.57 24.69 18.17
CA CYS A 180 19.75 25.35 18.71
C CYS A 180 20.99 24.52 18.40
N VAL A 181 21.92 25.10 17.64
CA VAL A 181 23.23 24.50 17.38
C VAL A 181 24.21 25.05 18.41
N LEU A 182 24.52 24.24 19.41
CA LEU A 182 25.51 24.57 20.43
C LEU A 182 26.84 23.93 20.06
N HIS A 183 27.92 24.70 20.14
CA HIS A 183 29.26 24.25 19.81
C HIS A 183 30.26 24.76 20.85
N ARG A 184 31.26 23.93 21.16
CA ARG A 184 32.34 24.30 22.08
C ARG A 184 33.51 24.96 21.32
N ASP A 185 33.72 24.58 20.07
CA ASP A 185 34.68 25.17 19.13
C ASP A 185 34.23 24.86 17.69
N ARG A 186 35.12 25.00 16.68
CA ARG A 186 34.79 24.74 15.27
C ARG A 186 34.59 23.25 14.92
N ARG A 187 34.90 22.31 15.82
CA ARG A 187 34.86 20.86 15.55
C ARG A 187 33.96 20.08 16.50
N ARG A 188 33.52 20.67 17.61
CA ARG A 188 32.72 19.99 18.66
C ARG A 188 31.34 20.63 18.81
N PHE A 189 30.30 19.84 18.58
CA PHE A 189 28.89 20.23 18.66
C PHE A 189 28.17 19.40 19.72
N LEU A 190 27.16 20.00 20.36
CA LEU A 190 26.26 19.28 21.27
C LEU A 190 25.14 18.60 20.47
N LEU A 191 25.01 17.29 20.64
CA LEU A 191 23.91 16.50 20.13
C LEU A 191 23.19 15.81 21.29
N CYS A 192 21.87 15.70 21.19
CA CYS A 192 21.02 14.95 22.09
C CYS A 192 20.47 13.73 21.34
N GLN A 193 20.36 12.59 22.02
CA GLN A 193 19.65 11.44 21.45
C GLN A 193 18.17 11.55 21.76
N ARG A 194 17.31 11.25 20.79
CA ARG A 194 15.86 11.19 21.03
C ARG A 194 15.51 9.98 21.90
N PRO A 195 14.40 10.05 22.66
CA PRO A 195 13.89 8.92 23.43
C PRO A 195 13.74 7.64 22.61
N GLU A 196 13.70 6.53 23.34
CA GLU A 196 13.46 5.18 22.82
C GLU A 196 12.02 4.94 22.34
N SER A 197 11.20 5.96 22.20
CA SER A 197 9.86 5.81 21.66
C SER A 197 9.39 7.06 20.94
N GLY A 198 8.41 6.89 20.06
CA GLY A 198 7.85 7.97 19.27
C GLY A 198 8.66 8.32 18.02
N ARG A 199 8.40 9.51 17.48
CA ARG A 199 8.91 9.93 16.17
C ARG A 199 10.43 10.12 16.22
N TRP A 200 11.12 9.58 15.20
CA TRP A 200 12.59 9.67 15.06
C TRP A 200 13.34 9.05 16.25
N ARG A 201 12.77 8.02 16.88
CA ARG A 201 13.33 7.27 18.02
C ARG A 201 14.84 7.02 17.84
N CYS A 202 15.59 7.18 18.93
CA CYS A 202 17.04 6.90 19.03
C CYS A 202 17.96 7.69 18.08
N LEU A 203 17.44 8.60 17.25
CA LEU A 203 18.28 9.45 16.38
C LEU A 203 18.94 10.59 17.18
N LEU A 204 20.17 10.93 16.79
CA LEU A 204 20.86 12.11 17.30
C LEU A 204 20.33 13.37 16.61
N HIS A 205 20.15 14.44 17.38
CA HIS A 205 19.73 15.74 16.88
C HIS A 205 20.35 16.86 17.71
N THR A 206 20.45 18.06 17.14
CA THR A 206 20.76 19.27 17.91
C THR A 206 19.60 19.63 18.83
N ALA A 207 19.88 20.18 20.01
CA ALA A 207 18.84 20.57 20.96
C ALA A 207 17.75 21.42 20.28
N TYR A 208 16.48 21.16 20.59
CA TYR A 208 15.38 21.94 20.03
C TYR A 208 14.29 22.21 21.07
N PHE A 209 13.56 23.30 20.85
CA PHE A 209 12.38 23.69 21.62
C PHE A 209 11.11 23.40 20.83
N ARG A 210 10.12 22.81 21.50
CA ARG A 210 8.78 22.58 20.97
C ARG A 210 7.78 23.13 21.96
N ASN A 211 6.92 24.05 21.52
CA ASN A 211 5.89 24.69 22.36
C ASN A 211 6.41 25.17 23.74
N LYS A 212 7.56 25.86 23.75
CA LYS A 212 8.23 26.38 24.97
C LYS A 212 8.76 25.31 25.95
N THR A 213 8.69 24.03 25.61
CA THR A 213 9.35 22.95 26.38
C THR A 213 10.68 22.62 25.75
N LEU A 214 11.73 22.63 26.58
CA LEU A 214 13.10 22.32 26.21
C LEU A 214 13.33 20.83 26.43
N PHE A 215 13.62 20.11 25.34
CA PHE A 215 13.91 18.68 25.42
C PHE A 215 15.43 18.50 25.46
N TYR A 216 15.95 18.22 26.66
CA TYR A 216 17.29 17.68 26.86
C TYR A 216 17.20 16.18 27.15
N CYS A 217 17.96 15.36 26.42
CA CYS A 217 18.27 14.03 26.90
C CYS A 217 19.57 14.10 27.68
N THR A 218 19.48 13.98 29.00
CA THR A 218 20.62 13.66 29.85
C THR A 218 20.94 12.18 29.65
N PHE A 219 22.11 11.89 29.08
CA PHE A 219 22.68 10.55 29.19
C PHE A 219 23.22 10.41 30.62
N GLY A 220 22.64 9.48 31.38
CA GLY A 220 23.17 8.96 32.63
C GLY A 220 23.64 7.53 32.41
#